data_AF-A0A957T4N2-F1
#
_entry.id   AF-A0A957T4N2-F1
#
_cell.length_a   1.000
_cell.length_b   1.000
_cell.length_c   1.000
_cell.angle_alpha   90.00
_cell.angle_beta   90.00
_cell.angle_gamma   90.00
#
_symmetry.space_group_name_H-M   'P 1'
#
loop_
_entity.id
_entity.type
_entity.pdbx_description
1 polymer ?
#
loop_
_entity_poly.entity_id
_entity_poly.type
_entity_poly.pdbx_seq_one_letter_code
_entity_poly.pdbx_strand_id
1 'polypeptide(L)'
;MAEPLVNLLSLLGIALVGLLVWASLAPFEALGWWAGWFGDKIYQPEIEVPPLVRPSPAEVDNYIVFLSGISRVSGEPLSRREQNFLRDLASAMPRSVVIDNIFPYSVNNLPLTGQPFFSHIWRWALRRKLSRHWLERLAGYLINVRNLWQVAMSIDKRYGPIYNQALAQVLIYTLGRHGYDPAQRRPIILIGYSGAGQIAIGATTYLKEELNAPVFVVSLGGIFGSDLG
;
A
#
# COMPACT_ATOMS: atom_id res chain seq x y z
N MET A 1 10.41 44.87 -9.07
CA MET A 1 10.49 43.79 -8.07
C MET A 1 9.13 43.20 -7.67
N ALA A 2 7.99 43.88 -7.86
CA ALA A 2 6.66 43.34 -7.54
C ALA A 2 6.15 42.28 -8.54
N GLU A 3 6.36 42.48 -9.85
CA GLU A 3 6.00 41.55 -10.93
C GLU A 3 6.46 40.09 -10.71
N PRO A 4 7.75 39.80 -10.40
CA PRO A 4 8.19 38.42 -10.18
C PRO A 4 7.58 37.78 -8.93
N LEU A 5 7.26 38.58 -7.90
CA LEU A 5 6.60 38.07 -6.69
C LEU A 5 5.14 37.70 -6.98
N VAL A 6 4.41 38.53 -7.71
CA VAL A 6 3.02 38.26 -8.10
C VAL A 6 2.96 36.99 -8.96
N ASN A 7 3.84 36.85 -9.95
CA ASN A 7 3.91 35.65 -10.79
C ASN A 7 4.21 34.39 -9.98
N LEU A 8 5.16 34.46 -9.02
CA LEU A 8 5.46 33.33 -8.13
C LEU A 8 4.25 32.94 -7.27
N LEU A 9 3.57 33.92 -6.67
CA LEU A 9 2.39 33.66 -5.85
C LEU A 9 1.23 33.08 -6.67
N SER A 10 1.01 33.56 -7.89
CA SER A 10 0.02 32.99 -8.81
C SER A 10 0.33 31.53 -9.16
N LEU A 11 1.60 31.20 -9.45
CA LEU A 11 2.02 29.83 -9.74
C LEU A 11 1.83 28.90 -8.52
N LEU A 12 2.19 29.38 -7.32
CA LEU A 12 1.96 28.63 -6.08
C LEU A 12 0.47 28.42 -5.81
N GLY A 13 -0.36 29.43 -6.06
CA GLY A 13 -1.81 29.34 -5.94
C GLY A 13 -2.40 28.30 -6.91
N ILE A 14 -1.99 28.32 -8.17
CA ILE A 14 -2.42 27.34 -9.19
C ILE A 14 -1.98 25.92 -8.77
N ALA A 15 -0.74 25.74 -8.32
CA ALA A 15 -0.24 24.46 -7.83
C ALA A 15 -1.04 23.95 -6.62
N LEU A 16 -1.37 24.83 -5.67
CA LEU A 16 -2.18 24.48 -4.50
C LEU A 16 -3.60 24.07 -4.90
N VAL A 17 -4.26 24.83 -5.77
CA VAL A 17 -5.59 24.49 -6.28
C VAL A 17 -5.55 23.14 -7.00
N GLY A 18 -4.55 22.92 -7.86
CA GLY A 18 -4.36 21.64 -8.53
C GLY A 18 -4.17 20.47 -7.56
N LEU A 19 -3.40 20.68 -6.48
CA LEU A 19 -3.21 19.68 -5.42
C LEU A 19 -4.52 19.35 -4.69
N LEU A 20 -5.33 20.37 -4.38
CA LEU A 20 -6.64 20.20 -3.71
C LEU A 20 -7.66 19.50 -4.61
N VAL A 21 -7.72 19.87 -5.89
CA VAL A 21 -8.56 19.18 -6.88
C VAL A 21 -8.15 17.71 -7.00
N TRP A 22 -6.85 17.42 -6.98
CA TRP A 22 -6.41 16.03 -7.02
C TRP A 22 -6.72 15.27 -5.73
N ALA A 23 -6.56 15.90 -4.57
CA ALA A 23 -6.93 15.30 -3.29
C ALA A 23 -8.43 14.96 -3.24
N SER A 24 -9.30 15.81 -3.80
CA SER A 24 -10.75 15.53 -3.85
C SER A 24 -11.12 14.36 -4.76
N LEU A 25 -10.24 13.97 -5.69
CA LEU A 25 -10.40 12.79 -6.53
C LEU A 25 -9.90 11.49 -5.86
N ALA A 26 -9.11 11.58 -4.78
CA ALA A 26 -8.55 10.39 -4.13
C ALA A 26 -9.62 9.36 -3.68
N PRO A 27 -10.79 9.76 -3.13
CA PRO A 27 -11.81 8.81 -2.69
C PRO A 27 -12.44 7.97 -3.81
N PHE A 28 -12.36 8.41 -5.07
CA PHE A 28 -13.05 7.73 -6.18
C PHE A 28 -12.57 6.30 -6.40
N GLU A 29 -11.31 5.99 -6.09
CA GLU A 29 -10.80 4.61 -6.18
C GLU A 29 -11.50 3.71 -5.15
N ALA A 30 -11.61 4.15 -3.89
CA ALA A 30 -12.30 3.40 -2.84
C ALA A 30 -13.81 3.33 -3.06
N LEU A 31 -14.42 4.44 -3.47
CA LEU A 31 -15.85 4.48 -3.78
C LEU A 31 -16.19 3.61 -4.99
N GLY A 32 -15.33 3.60 -6.01
CA GLY A 32 -15.49 2.73 -7.17
C GLY A 32 -15.36 1.25 -6.82
N TRP A 33 -14.44 0.91 -5.91
CA TRP A 33 -14.33 -0.44 -5.37
C TRP A 33 -15.59 -0.83 -4.60
N TRP A 34 -16.08 0.03 -3.72
CA TRP A 34 -17.31 -0.20 -2.97
C TRP A 34 -18.54 -0.34 -3.88
N ALA A 35 -18.58 0.42 -4.98
CA ALA A 35 -19.62 0.35 -6.00
C ALA A 35 -19.47 -0.84 -6.97
N GLY A 36 -18.43 -1.68 -6.81
CA GLY A 36 -18.21 -2.86 -7.64
C GLY A 36 -17.64 -2.59 -9.04
N TRP A 37 -17.15 -1.38 -9.33
CA TRP A 37 -16.66 -1.01 -10.67
C TRP A 37 -15.46 -1.84 -11.14
N PHE A 38 -14.73 -2.45 -10.21
CA PHE A 38 -13.54 -3.26 -10.50
C PHE A 38 -13.83 -4.78 -10.50
N GLY A 39 -15.07 -5.19 -10.20
CA GLY A 39 -15.43 -6.60 -9.95
C GLY A 39 -14.65 -7.22 -8.78
N ASP A 40 -14.62 -8.55 -8.72
CA ASP A 40 -13.99 -9.30 -7.61
C ASP A 40 -12.47 -9.51 -7.80
N LYS A 41 -11.85 -8.77 -8.72
CA LYS A 41 -10.48 -9.04 -9.12
C LYS A 41 -9.48 -8.40 -8.17
N ILE A 42 -8.72 -9.24 -7.47
CA ILE A 42 -7.50 -8.84 -6.74
C ILE A 42 -6.29 -9.11 -7.63
N TYR A 43 -5.55 -8.05 -7.95
CA TYR A 43 -4.42 -8.10 -8.87
C TYR A 43 -3.17 -8.63 -8.18
N GLN A 44 -2.28 -9.23 -8.97
CA GLN A 44 -1.02 -9.77 -8.49
C GLN A 44 0.11 -8.94 -9.09
N PRO A 45 1.21 -8.72 -8.36
CA PRO A 45 2.39 -8.15 -8.96
C PRO A 45 2.91 -9.09 -10.06
N GLU A 46 3.31 -8.49 -11.18
CA GLU A 46 3.78 -9.19 -12.37
C GLU A 46 5.08 -9.99 -12.11
N ILE A 47 5.82 -9.59 -11.07
CA ILE A 47 7.00 -10.28 -10.56
C ILE A 47 6.61 -11.01 -9.27
N GLU A 48 6.32 -12.31 -9.39
CA GLU A 48 6.17 -13.20 -8.24
C GLU A 48 7.58 -13.52 -7.73
N VAL A 49 8.04 -12.80 -6.69
CA VAL A 49 9.29 -13.15 -6.02
C VAL A 49 9.02 -14.40 -5.20
N PRO A 50 9.70 -15.53 -5.46
CA PRO A 50 9.52 -16.73 -4.65
C PRO A 50 9.82 -16.36 -3.18
N PRO A 51 8.97 -16.74 -2.22
CA PRO A 51 9.25 -16.51 -0.82
C PRO A 51 10.62 -17.14 -0.49
N LEU A 52 11.45 -16.37 0.22
CA LEU A 52 12.85 -16.69 0.49
C LEU A 52 13.02 -18.05 1.18
N VAL A 53 12.00 -18.47 1.95
CA VAL A 53 11.87 -19.79 2.55
C VAL A 53 10.39 -20.19 2.50
N ARG A 54 10.08 -21.42 2.05
CA ARG A 54 8.74 -22.03 2.22
C ARG A 54 8.83 -23.12 3.28
N PRO A 55 8.53 -22.83 4.55
CA PRO A 55 8.31 -23.88 5.54
C PRO A 55 7.20 -24.84 5.08
N SER A 56 7.28 -26.10 5.52
CA SER A 56 6.17 -27.04 5.34
C SER A 56 4.91 -26.48 6.02
N PRO A 57 3.70 -26.66 5.46
CA PRO A 57 2.46 -26.17 6.08
C PRO A 57 2.27 -26.65 7.53
N ALA A 58 2.80 -27.82 7.90
CA ALA A 58 2.74 -28.35 9.27
C ALA A 58 3.68 -27.63 10.26
N GLU A 59 4.64 -26.85 9.77
CA GLU A 59 5.72 -26.25 10.55
C GLU A 59 5.61 -24.72 10.66
N VAL A 60 4.57 -24.12 10.07
CA VAL A 60 4.38 -22.67 10.13
C VAL A 60 3.76 -22.26 11.46
N ASP A 61 4.43 -21.37 12.18
CA ASP A 61 3.94 -20.83 13.45
C ASP A 61 3.10 -19.57 13.23
N ASN A 62 3.41 -18.77 12.21
CA ASN A 62 2.74 -17.50 11.93
C ASN A 62 2.99 -17.00 10.50
N TYR A 63 2.21 -15.99 10.10
CA TYR A 63 2.33 -15.30 8.82
C TYR A 63 2.77 -13.86 9.07
N ILE A 64 3.76 -13.40 8.33
CA ILE A 64 4.28 -12.04 8.41
C ILE A 64 4.02 -11.35 7.08
N VAL A 65 3.26 -10.26 7.10
CA VAL A 65 2.95 -9.47 5.92
C VAL A 65 3.66 -8.12 6.02
N PHE A 66 4.56 -7.84 5.08
CA PHE A 66 5.28 -6.58 5.02
C PHE A 66 4.60 -5.61 4.05
N LEU A 67 4.26 -4.43 4.55
CA LEU A 67 3.65 -3.33 3.80
C LEU A 67 4.66 -2.18 3.68
N SER A 68 5.15 -1.97 2.45
CA SER A 68 6.15 -0.94 2.13
C SER A 68 5.56 0.48 2.18
N GLY A 69 6.42 1.46 2.46
CA GLY A 69 6.05 2.86 2.64
C GLY A 69 5.68 3.60 1.35
N ILE A 70 5.25 4.86 1.47
CA ILE A 70 4.62 5.64 0.38
C ILE A 70 5.48 5.83 -0.87
N SER A 71 6.79 5.61 -0.77
CA SER A 71 7.71 5.70 -1.92
C SER A 71 7.62 4.50 -2.86
N ARG A 72 6.93 3.43 -2.44
CA ARG A 72 6.67 2.22 -3.22
C ARG A 72 5.87 2.54 -4.48
N VAL A 73 6.33 1.99 -5.60
CA VAL A 73 5.57 1.94 -6.86
C VAL A 73 5.25 0.48 -7.12
N SER A 74 3.99 0.12 -7.34
CA SER A 74 3.64 -1.24 -7.73
C SER A 74 4.31 -1.64 -9.06
N GLY A 75 4.77 -2.89 -9.18
CA GLY A 75 5.49 -3.43 -10.34
C GLY A 75 7.02 -3.31 -10.29
N GLU A 76 7.58 -2.50 -9.38
CA GLU A 76 9.03 -2.42 -9.15
C GLU A 76 9.48 -3.42 -8.05
N PRO A 77 10.76 -3.76 -7.89
CA PRO A 77 11.25 -4.44 -6.69
C PRO A 77 11.22 -3.51 -5.46
N LEU A 78 11.21 -4.10 -4.26
CA LEU A 78 11.42 -3.36 -3.00
C LEU A 78 12.78 -2.65 -2.99
N SER A 79 12.97 -1.65 -2.13
CA SER A 79 14.29 -1.04 -1.98
C SER A 79 15.31 -2.06 -1.45
N ARG A 80 16.61 -1.86 -1.75
CA ARG A 80 17.68 -2.76 -1.24
C ARG A 80 17.63 -2.92 0.28
N ARG A 81 17.26 -1.87 1.02
CA ARG A 81 17.15 -1.92 2.49
C ARG A 81 15.99 -2.82 2.93
N GLU A 82 14.83 -2.67 2.31
CA GLU A 82 13.66 -3.52 2.59
C GLU A 82 13.92 -4.98 2.21
N GLN A 83 14.54 -5.24 1.06
CA GLN A 83 14.93 -6.60 0.66
C GLN A 83 15.90 -7.24 1.65
N ASN A 84 16.93 -6.49 2.10
CA ASN A 84 17.88 -6.99 3.09
C ASN A 84 17.17 -7.30 4.42
N PHE A 85 16.34 -6.37 4.89
CA PHE A 85 15.54 -6.56 6.11
C PHE A 85 14.67 -7.82 6.04
N LEU A 86 13.96 -8.03 4.93
CA LEU A 86 13.11 -9.21 4.76
C LEU A 86 13.90 -10.51 4.65
N ARG A 87 15.10 -10.49 4.05
CA ARG A 87 16.00 -11.65 4.08
C ARG A 87 16.47 -11.98 5.48
N ASP A 88 16.88 -10.98 6.24
CA ASP A 88 17.35 -11.18 7.61
C ASP A 88 16.19 -11.67 8.50
N LEU A 89 14.99 -11.11 8.32
CA LEU A 89 13.77 -11.52 9.01
C LEU A 89 13.39 -12.97 8.70
N ALA A 90 13.35 -13.35 7.42
CA ALA A 90 13.06 -14.73 7.02
C ALA A 90 14.10 -15.72 7.56
N SER A 91 15.37 -15.32 7.65
CA SER A 91 16.44 -16.14 8.22
C SER A 91 16.30 -16.29 9.74
N ALA A 92 15.88 -15.24 10.44
CA ALA A 92 15.67 -15.24 11.89
C ALA A 92 14.39 -15.96 12.31
N MET A 93 13.39 -16.05 11.42
CA MET A 93 12.08 -16.66 11.66
C MET A 93 11.78 -17.77 10.64
N PRO A 94 12.51 -18.90 10.67
CA PRO A 94 12.41 -19.95 9.66
C PRO A 94 11.05 -20.67 9.63
N ARG A 95 10.26 -20.56 10.71
CA ARG A 95 8.91 -21.12 10.85
C ARG A 95 7.81 -20.10 10.51
N SER A 96 8.17 -18.98 9.90
CA SER A 96 7.22 -17.95 9.48
C SER A 96 7.13 -17.87 7.97
N VAL A 97 5.93 -17.63 7.45
CA VAL A 97 5.73 -17.30 6.03
C VAL A 97 5.79 -15.78 5.87
N VAL A 98 6.84 -15.28 5.22
CA VAL A 98 7.02 -13.84 4.95
C VAL A 98 6.42 -13.49 3.58
N ILE A 99 5.54 -12.49 3.55
CA ILE A 99 4.77 -12.03 2.39
C ILE A 99 5.10 -10.55 2.16
N ASP A 100 5.50 -10.18 0.95
CA ASP A 100 5.95 -8.82 0.61
C ASP A 100 5.39 -8.28 -0.73
N ASN A 101 4.46 -9.02 -1.31
CA ASN A 101 3.87 -8.80 -2.64
C ASN A 101 2.53 -8.04 -2.59
N ILE A 102 2.30 -7.28 -1.51
CA ILE A 102 1.11 -6.45 -1.31
C ILE A 102 1.46 -4.97 -1.49
N PHE A 103 0.68 -4.28 -2.31
CA PHE A 103 0.73 -2.84 -2.50
C PHE A 103 -0.33 -2.17 -1.61
N PRO A 104 0.05 -1.64 -0.43
CA PRO A 104 -0.90 -1.17 0.57
C PRO A 104 -1.69 0.08 0.15
N TYR A 105 -1.30 0.68 -0.98
CA TYR A 105 -1.92 1.90 -1.48
C TYR A 105 -2.93 1.61 -2.60
N SER A 106 -3.45 0.38 -2.75
CA SER A 106 -4.51 0.08 -3.72
C SER A 106 -5.56 -0.84 -3.11
N VAL A 107 -6.82 -0.54 -3.43
CA VAL A 107 -8.01 -1.26 -2.95
C VAL A 107 -8.14 -2.69 -3.49
N ASN A 108 -7.43 -3.01 -4.57
CA ASN A 108 -7.45 -4.32 -5.22
C ASN A 108 -6.05 -4.80 -5.63
N ASN A 109 -5.01 -4.25 -4.99
CA ASN A 109 -3.59 -4.52 -5.28
C ASN A 109 -3.17 -4.19 -6.73
N LEU A 110 -3.97 -3.40 -7.45
CA LEU A 110 -3.72 -3.04 -8.85
C LEU A 110 -2.53 -2.07 -8.97
N PRO A 111 -1.56 -2.35 -9.86
CA PRO A 111 -0.52 -1.37 -10.13
C PRO A 111 -1.07 -0.07 -10.71
N LEU A 112 -0.50 1.07 -10.32
CA LEU A 112 -0.87 2.39 -10.85
C LEU A 112 -0.86 2.44 -12.39
N THR A 113 0.10 1.76 -13.01
CA THR A 113 0.25 1.66 -14.47
C THR A 113 -0.80 0.79 -15.15
N GLY A 114 -1.55 0.00 -14.39
CA GLY A 114 -2.63 -0.88 -14.84
C GLY A 114 -4.04 -0.35 -14.53
N GLN A 115 -4.18 0.86 -13.97
CA GLN A 115 -5.50 1.43 -13.66
C GLN A 115 -6.36 1.66 -14.92
N PRO A 116 -7.69 1.42 -14.87
CA PRO A 116 -8.57 1.62 -16.03
C PRO A 116 -8.57 3.08 -16.50
N PHE A 117 -8.52 4.00 -15.54
CA PHE A 117 -8.44 5.44 -15.76
C PHE A 117 -7.04 5.94 -15.42
N PHE A 118 -6.56 6.94 -16.15
CA PHE A 118 -5.27 7.61 -15.93
C PHE A 118 -4.00 6.72 -16.00
N SER A 119 -4.08 5.45 -16.42
CA SER A 119 -2.88 4.58 -16.57
C SER A 119 -1.80 5.18 -17.47
N HIS A 120 -2.16 5.95 -18.49
CA HIS A 120 -1.20 6.66 -19.34
C HIS A 120 -0.40 7.72 -18.57
N ILE A 121 -1.05 8.46 -17.67
CA ILE A 121 -0.40 9.46 -16.80
C ILE A 121 0.56 8.74 -15.83
N TRP A 122 0.13 7.61 -15.26
CA TRP A 122 0.96 6.85 -14.34
C TRP A 122 2.16 6.18 -15.01
N ARG A 123 1.99 5.62 -16.21
CA ARG A 123 3.10 5.09 -17.02
C ARG A 123 4.09 6.19 -17.37
N TRP A 124 3.61 7.38 -17.71
CA TRP A 124 4.45 8.56 -17.94
C TRP A 124 5.19 9.00 -16.68
N ALA A 125 4.52 9.04 -15.52
CA ALA A 125 5.12 9.44 -14.24
C ALA A 125 6.17 8.44 -13.77
N LEU A 126 5.91 7.13 -13.95
CA LEU A 126 6.85 6.06 -13.62
C LEU A 126 8.13 6.16 -14.46
N ARG A 127 8.00 6.33 -15.79
CA ARG A 127 9.16 6.51 -16.69
C ARG A 127 10.05 7.68 -16.25
N ARG A 128 9.43 8.77 -15.79
CA ARG A 128 10.14 9.95 -15.29
C ARG A 128 10.76 9.77 -13.91
N LYS A 129 10.13 9.01 -13.01
CA LYS A 129 10.72 8.65 -11.70
C LYS A 129 12.05 7.89 -11.86
N LEU A 130 12.16 7.07 -12.90
CA LEU A 130 13.36 6.28 -13.21
C LEU A 130 14.44 7.07 -13.98
N SER A 131 14.15 8.32 -14.35
CA SER A 131 15.10 9.18 -15.06
C SER A 131 16.17 9.76 -14.13
N ARG A 132 17.35 10.02 -14.71
CA ARG A 132 18.47 10.70 -14.03
C ARG A 132 18.24 12.22 -13.89
N HIS A 133 17.26 12.77 -14.61
CA HIS A 133 16.98 14.21 -14.63
C HIS A 133 16.12 14.65 -13.42
N TRP A 134 16.55 15.68 -12.69
CA TRP A 134 15.92 16.07 -11.41
C TRP A 134 14.46 16.54 -11.56
N LEU A 135 14.13 17.22 -12.66
CA LEU A 135 12.74 17.62 -12.97
C LEU A 135 11.84 16.41 -13.27
N GLU A 136 12.40 15.30 -13.75
CA GLU A 136 11.64 14.08 -14.01
C GLU A 136 11.45 13.26 -12.72
N ARG A 137 12.38 13.36 -11.77
CA ARG A 137 12.22 12.83 -10.41
C ARG A 137 11.08 13.53 -9.64
N LEU A 138 10.73 14.78 -9.97
CA LEU A 138 9.53 15.45 -9.44
C LEU A 138 8.24 14.69 -9.80
N ALA A 139 8.15 14.09 -10.99
CA ALA A 139 7.01 13.25 -11.35
C ALA A 139 6.93 11.98 -10.49
N GLY A 140 8.07 11.49 -9.99
CA GLY A 140 8.11 10.40 -9.02
C GLY A 140 7.54 10.74 -7.65
N TYR A 141 7.60 12.02 -7.24
CA TYR A 141 6.93 12.50 -6.03
C TYR A 141 5.41 12.54 -6.17
N LEU A 142 4.86 12.63 -7.39
CA LEU A 142 3.42 12.53 -7.58
C LEU A 142 2.89 11.17 -7.09
N ILE A 143 3.64 10.08 -7.31
CA ILE A 143 3.24 8.77 -6.78
C ILE A 143 3.25 8.79 -5.25
N ASN A 144 4.24 9.42 -4.64
CA ASN A 144 4.31 9.54 -3.18
C ASN A 144 3.15 10.38 -2.64
N VAL A 145 2.79 11.48 -3.30
CA VAL A 145 1.64 12.33 -2.94
C VAL A 145 0.32 11.55 -3.09
N ARG A 146 0.16 10.78 -4.16
CA ARG A 146 -1.00 9.90 -4.33
C ARG A 146 -1.10 8.88 -3.21
N ASN A 147 0.00 8.22 -2.87
CA ASN A 147 0.02 7.23 -1.79
C ASN A 147 -0.23 7.89 -0.42
N LEU A 148 0.24 9.13 -0.22
CA LEU A 148 -0.10 9.93 0.95
C LEU A 148 -1.62 10.20 1.04
N TRP A 149 -2.30 10.46 -0.09
CA TRP A 149 -3.75 10.58 -0.08
C TRP A 149 -4.45 9.28 0.32
N GLN A 150 -3.92 8.12 -0.06
CA GLN A 150 -4.46 6.84 0.39
C GLN A 150 -4.30 6.64 1.90
N VAL A 151 -3.16 7.07 2.47
CA VAL A 151 -2.96 7.10 3.93
C VAL A 151 -3.97 8.04 4.58
N ALA A 152 -4.15 9.25 4.04
CA ALA A 152 -5.14 10.20 4.56
C ALA A 152 -6.57 9.64 4.51
N MET A 153 -6.92 8.90 3.44
CA MET A 153 -8.22 8.23 3.34
C MET A 153 -8.40 7.14 4.38
N SER A 154 -7.37 6.32 4.64
CA SER A 154 -7.40 5.30 5.69
C SER A 154 -7.63 5.91 7.09
N ILE A 155 -7.12 7.13 7.33
CA ILE A 155 -7.35 7.88 8.58
C ILE A 155 -8.75 8.48 8.65
N ASP A 156 -9.30 8.92 7.51
CA ASP A 156 -10.57 9.65 7.47
C ASP A 156 -11.75 8.74 7.86
N LYS A 157 -12.54 9.13 8.86
CA LYS A 157 -13.64 8.31 9.37
C LYS A 157 -14.74 8.00 8.34
N ARG A 158 -14.85 8.79 7.25
CA ARG A 158 -15.87 8.63 6.22
C ARG A 158 -15.46 7.61 5.16
N TYR A 159 -14.18 7.60 4.79
CA TYR A 159 -13.65 6.77 3.71
C TYR A 159 -12.79 5.59 4.20
N GLY A 160 -12.21 5.74 5.39
CA GLY A 160 -11.35 4.76 6.05
C GLY A 160 -11.99 3.37 6.13
N PRO A 161 -13.25 3.23 6.61
CA PRO A 161 -13.91 1.92 6.65
C PRO A 161 -13.93 1.20 5.29
N ILE A 162 -14.24 1.93 4.21
CA ILE A 162 -14.27 1.37 2.86
C ILE A 162 -12.87 0.95 2.41
N TYR A 163 -11.90 1.84 2.58
CA TYR A 163 -10.53 1.60 2.15
C TYR A 163 -9.86 0.45 2.92
N ASN A 164 -10.03 0.45 4.23
CA ASN A 164 -9.43 -0.50 5.15
C ASN A 164 -10.04 -1.90 4.97
N GLN A 165 -11.35 -2.00 4.73
CA GLN A 165 -12.00 -3.26 4.36
C GLN A 165 -11.49 -3.80 3.02
N ALA A 166 -11.32 -2.94 2.01
CA ALA A 166 -10.76 -3.33 0.73
C ALA A 166 -9.36 -3.93 0.87
N LEU A 167 -8.51 -3.27 1.67
CA LEU A 167 -7.18 -3.80 1.98
C LEU A 167 -7.24 -5.13 2.75
N ALA A 168 -8.16 -5.28 3.71
CA ALA A 168 -8.33 -6.54 4.41
C ALA A 168 -8.66 -7.69 3.45
N GLN A 169 -9.49 -7.46 2.43
CA GLN A 169 -9.76 -8.48 1.40
C GLN A 169 -8.51 -8.83 0.58
N VAL A 170 -7.68 -7.83 0.23
CA VAL A 170 -6.38 -8.08 -0.42
C VAL A 170 -5.46 -8.92 0.48
N LEU A 171 -5.42 -8.62 1.79
CA LEU A 171 -4.65 -9.38 2.77
C LEU A 171 -5.13 -10.82 2.87
N ILE A 172 -6.43 -11.05 3.03
CA ILE A 172 -7.05 -12.38 3.14
C ILE A 172 -6.76 -13.21 1.88
N TYR A 173 -6.99 -12.64 0.71
CA TYR A 173 -6.71 -13.30 -0.56
C TYR A 173 -5.23 -13.70 -0.69
N THR A 174 -4.33 -12.78 -0.33
CA THR A 174 -2.88 -13.03 -0.42
C THR A 174 -2.44 -14.07 0.61
N LEU A 175 -2.91 -13.99 1.85
CA LEU A 175 -2.66 -14.98 2.89
C LEU A 175 -3.09 -16.40 2.42
N GLY A 176 -4.30 -16.53 1.86
CA GLY A 176 -4.80 -17.80 1.32
C GLY A 176 -3.91 -18.36 0.20
N ARG A 177 -3.41 -17.52 -0.71
CA ARG A 177 -2.43 -17.93 -1.73
C ARG A 177 -1.12 -18.44 -1.15
N HIS A 178 -0.74 -17.95 0.03
CA HIS A 178 0.45 -18.37 0.75
C HIS A 178 0.18 -19.55 1.71
N GLY A 179 -0.99 -20.18 1.62
CA GLY A 179 -1.34 -21.40 2.38
C GLY A 179 -1.94 -21.11 3.76
N TYR A 180 -2.35 -19.88 4.03
CA TYR A 180 -3.07 -19.57 5.27
C TYR A 180 -4.40 -20.33 5.32
N ASP A 181 -4.59 -21.09 6.38
CA ASP A 181 -5.81 -21.82 6.67
C ASP A 181 -6.56 -21.13 7.82
N PRO A 182 -7.72 -20.49 7.56
CA PRO A 182 -8.52 -19.84 8.59
C PRO A 182 -8.94 -20.77 9.73
N ALA A 183 -9.04 -22.08 9.49
CA ALA A 183 -9.38 -23.04 10.54
C ALA A 183 -8.28 -23.16 11.61
N GLN A 184 -7.02 -22.92 11.23
CA GLN A 184 -5.87 -23.03 12.14
C GLN A 184 -5.63 -21.76 12.95
N ARG A 185 -6.24 -20.63 12.57
CA ARG A 185 -6.19 -19.34 13.29
C ARG A 185 -4.77 -18.93 13.67
N ARG A 186 -3.81 -19.21 12.79
CA ARG A 186 -2.40 -18.89 13.03
C ARG A 186 -2.23 -17.38 13.16
N PRO A 187 -1.35 -16.89 14.05
CA PRO A 187 -1.08 -15.47 14.17
C PRO A 187 -0.67 -14.83 12.85
N ILE A 188 -1.20 -13.63 12.60
CA ILE A 188 -0.84 -12.77 11.47
C ILE A 188 -0.15 -11.53 12.01
N ILE A 189 1.04 -11.23 11.51
CA ILE A 189 1.85 -10.08 11.91
C ILE A 189 1.93 -9.13 10.71
N LEU A 190 1.30 -7.97 10.80
CA LEU A 190 1.38 -6.91 9.80
C LEU A 190 2.54 -5.97 10.15
N ILE A 191 3.56 -5.91 9.30
CA ILE A 191 4.68 -4.98 9.43
C ILE A 191 4.44 -3.79 8.50
N GLY A 192 4.07 -2.63 9.05
CA GLY A 192 3.83 -1.41 8.28
C GLY A 192 5.01 -0.43 8.36
N TYR A 193 5.64 -0.13 7.22
CA TYR A 193 6.70 0.89 7.12
C TYR A 193 6.13 2.28 6.78
N SER A 194 6.48 3.29 7.56
CA SER A 194 6.05 4.69 7.33
C SER A 194 4.50 4.80 7.22
N GLY A 195 3.97 5.46 6.19
CA GLY A 195 2.53 5.59 5.99
C GLY A 195 1.77 4.27 5.92
N ALA A 196 2.43 3.14 5.62
CA ALA A 196 1.79 1.83 5.67
C ALA A 196 1.49 1.34 7.10
N GLY A 197 2.02 1.99 8.15
CA GLY A 197 1.66 1.73 9.54
C GLY A 197 0.18 1.96 9.81
N GLN A 198 -0.33 3.14 9.44
CA GLN A 198 -1.78 3.43 9.49
C GLN A 198 -2.59 2.42 8.69
N ILE A 199 -2.14 2.15 7.48
CA ILE A 199 -2.82 1.25 6.55
C ILE A 199 -2.97 -0.17 7.15
N ALA A 200 -1.90 -0.66 7.81
CA ALA A 200 -1.91 -1.94 8.52
C ALA A 200 -2.91 -1.94 9.69
N ILE A 201 -2.89 -0.90 10.51
CA ILE A 201 -3.81 -0.77 11.65
C ILE A 201 -5.25 -0.73 11.17
N GLY A 202 -5.57 0.10 10.18
CA GLY A 202 -6.94 0.26 9.69
C GLY A 202 -7.56 -1.04 9.21
N ALA A 203 -6.79 -1.92 8.56
CA ALA A 203 -7.27 -3.22 8.09
C ALA A 203 -7.43 -4.27 9.21
N THR A 204 -6.94 -4.00 10.42
CA THR A 204 -6.85 -5.01 11.49
C THR A 204 -8.23 -5.46 11.99
N THR A 205 -9.18 -4.53 12.19
CA THR A 205 -10.56 -4.86 12.61
C THR A 205 -11.19 -5.87 11.66
N TYR A 206 -11.17 -5.57 10.37
CA TYR A 206 -11.76 -6.40 9.32
C TYR A 206 -11.05 -7.76 9.21
N LEU A 207 -9.72 -7.77 9.32
CA LEU A 207 -8.94 -9.01 9.25
C LEU A 207 -9.26 -9.94 10.44
N LYS A 208 -9.44 -9.38 11.64
CA LYS A 208 -9.84 -10.13 12.83
C LYS A 208 -11.27 -10.67 12.71
N GLU A 209 -12.20 -9.86 12.20
CA GLU A 209 -13.59 -10.27 11.97
C GLU A 209 -13.69 -11.44 10.99
N GLU A 210 -12.98 -11.37 9.87
CA GLU A 210 -13.04 -12.36 8.79
C GLU A 210 -12.27 -13.65 9.11
N LEU A 211 -11.10 -13.56 9.75
CA LEU A 211 -10.22 -14.71 9.96
C LEU A 211 -10.28 -15.29 11.38
N ASN A 212 -10.88 -14.57 12.34
CA ASN A 212 -10.95 -14.94 13.75
C ASN A 212 -9.59 -15.42 14.32
N ALA A 213 -8.52 -14.72 13.96
CA ALA A 213 -7.15 -15.06 14.29
C ALA A 213 -6.44 -13.92 15.03
N PRO A 214 -5.38 -14.20 15.82
CA PRO A 214 -4.58 -13.17 16.44
C PRO A 214 -3.88 -12.31 15.37
N VAL A 215 -4.19 -11.01 15.33
CA VAL A 215 -3.53 -10.05 14.43
C VAL A 215 -2.68 -9.10 15.26
N PHE A 216 -1.39 -9.02 14.94
CA PHE A 216 -0.42 -8.11 15.53
C PHE A 216 0.03 -7.10 14.48
N VAL A 217 0.24 -5.85 14.90
CA VAL A 217 0.81 -4.81 14.03
C VAL A 217 2.15 -4.37 14.60
N VAL A 218 3.19 -4.45 13.77
CA VAL A 218 4.53 -3.90 14.04
C VAL A 218 4.73 -2.72 13.12
N SER A 219 4.97 -1.54 13.71
CA SER A 219 5.20 -0.34 12.91
C SER A 219 6.67 0.04 12.87
N LEU A 220 7.17 0.33 11.68
CA LEU A 220 8.52 0.83 11.43
C LEU A 220 8.44 2.30 11.05
N GLY A 221 8.59 3.20 12.03
CA GLY A 221 8.51 4.65 11.80
C GLY A 221 7.15 5.11 11.25
N GLY A 222 6.07 4.45 11.67
CA GLY A 222 4.74 4.68 11.12
C GLY A 222 4.10 6.00 11.54
N ILE A 223 3.12 6.40 10.74
CA ILE A 223 2.21 7.50 11.02
C ILE A 223 0.87 6.88 11.38
N PHE A 224 0.17 7.44 12.36
CA PHE A 224 -1.11 6.94 12.84
C PHE A 224 -2.13 8.07 12.96
N GLY A 225 -3.36 7.77 12.58
CA GLY A 225 -4.54 8.51 13.01
C GLY A 225 -5.13 7.90 14.29
N SER A 226 -6.23 8.48 14.78
CA SER A 226 -7.02 7.90 15.87
C SER A 226 -7.90 6.74 15.38
N ASP A 227 -7.26 5.74 14.77
CA ASP A 227 -7.88 4.49 14.36
C ASP A 227 -8.00 3.53 15.56
N LEU A 228 -9.06 2.74 15.62
CA LEU A 228 -9.36 1.89 16.78
C LEU A 228 -8.63 0.53 16.71
N GLY A 229 -8.31 0.05 15.51
CA GLY A 229 -7.53 -1.18 15.29
C GLY A 229 -8.24 -2.50 15.58
#